data_AF-A0A7G5EM06-F1
#
_entry.id   AF-A0A7G5EM06-F1
#
_cell.length_a   1.000
_cell.length_b   1.000
_cell.length_c   1.000
_cell.angle_alpha   90.00
_cell.angle_beta   90.00
_cell.angle_gamma   90.00
#
_symmetry.space_group_name_H-M   'P 1'
#
loop_
_entity.id
_entity.type
_entity.pdbx_description
1 polymer ?
#
loop_
_entity_poly.entity_id
_entity_poly.type
_entity_poly.pdbx_seq_one_letter_code
_entity_poly.pdbx_strand_id
1 'polypeptide(L)'
;MNKLQTYLTEAGVPAELHAHALASLQSARKPALIRFWLGLTAPIVWLFIAALLPRKAEQLPRWLRWYDNNISINGDRSDWALIDGQHVRMPAPDEDVVHDDGQHVSYWPPYSPRSFLPRWNFNGIRNRCGWLAKKWAQPLESIAYRAGLPVLDGEWGNPDIGRQVMGIRVACAGGVWQLVRTSRLWGGTKTENYGFEVLNANTIDRFATCTWTAWSWKGPKK
;
A
#
# COMPACT_ATOMS: atom_id res chain seq x y z
N MET A 1 4.26 -24.71 16.22
CA MET A 1 5.16 -23.62 15.77
C MET A 1 4.32 -22.54 15.10
N ASN A 2 4.57 -21.25 15.39
CA ASN A 2 3.82 -20.14 14.78
C ASN A 2 4.12 -20.09 13.27
N LYS A 3 3.10 -19.94 12.41
CA LYS A 3 3.23 -19.88 10.94
C LYS A 3 4.31 -18.88 10.48
N LEU A 4 4.39 -17.71 11.12
CA LEU A 4 5.40 -16.70 10.78
C LEU A 4 6.81 -17.14 11.11
N GLN A 5 6.98 -17.85 12.23
CA GLN A 5 8.28 -18.38 12.65
C GLN A 5 8.78 -19.42 11.65
N THR A 6 7.90 -20.30 11.17
CA THR A 6 8.23 -21.24 10.08
C THR A 6 8.76 -20.50 8.85
N TYR A 7 8.11 -19.40 8.44
CA TYR A 7 8.54 -18.63 7.28
C TYR A 7 9.87 -17.90 7.48
N LEU A 8 10.14 -17.40 8.69
CA LEU A 8 11.44 -16.81 9.02
C LEU A 8 12.55 -17.86 8.90
N THR A 9 12.33 -19.07 9.43
CA THR A 9 13.27 -20.19 9.29
C THR A 9 13.46 -20.59 7.83
N GLU A 10 12.37 -20.74 7.05
CA GLU A 10 12.44 -21.12 5.63
C GLU A 10 13.16 -20.07 4.77
N ALA A 11 13.04 -18.79 5.11
CA ALA A 11 13.76 -17.71 4.44
C ALA A 11 15.26 -17.65 4.81
N GLY A 12 15.70 -18.39 5.83
CA GLY A 12 17.07 -18.34 6.33
C GLY A 12 17.37 -17.15 7.23
N VAL A 13 16.35 -16.58 7.90
CA VAL A 13 16.56 -15.52 8.90
C VAL A 13 17.27 -16.13 10.11
N PRO A 14 18.39 -15.53 10.58
CA PRO A 14 19.10 -16.01 11.77
C PRO A 14 18.20 -16.07 13.01
N ALA A 15 18.34 -17.11 13.82
CA ALA A 15 17.44 -17.40 14.95
C ALA A 15 17.42 -16.27 15.99
N GLU A 16 18.55 -15.59 16.19
CA GLU A 16 18.72 -14.44 17.06
C GLU A 16 17.86 -13.23 16.65
N LEU A 17 17.47 -13.13 15.37
CA LEU A 17 16.62 -12.05 14.87
C LEU A 17 15.12 -12.38 14.93
N HIS A 18 14.75 -13.65 15.18
CA HIS A 18 13.35 -14.09 15.11
C HIS A 18 12.46 -13.35 16.10
N ALA A 19 12.93 -13.09 17.31
CA ALA A 19 12.16 -12.38 18.33
C ALA A 19 11.80 -10.96 17.87
N HIS A 20 12.79 -10.22 17.34
CA HIS A 20 12.58 -8.87 16.82
C HIS A 20 11.66 -8.86 15.59
N ALA A 21 11.90 -9.77 14.65
CA ALA A 21 11.08 -9.92 13.46
C ALA A 21 9.63 -10.23 13.82
N LEU A 22 9.38 -11.20 14.70
CA LEU A 22 8.04 -11.58 15.13
C LEU A 22 7.33 -10.44 15.85
N ALA A 23 8.00 -9.70 16.73
CA ALA A 23 7.42 -8.55 17.42
C ALA A 23 6.98 -7.46 16.42
N SER A 24 7.85 -7.09 15.48
CA SER A 24 7.53 -6.13 14.41
C SER A 24 6.35 -6.60 13.56
N LEU A 25 6.43 -7.82 13.01
CA LEU A 25 5.36 -8.39 12.17
C LEU A 25 4.03 -8.39 12.94
N GLN A 26 4.00 -8.95 14.16
CA GLN A 26 2.76 -9.07 14.94
C GLN A 26 2.14 -7.72 15.31
N SER A 27 2.96 -6.67 15.52
CA SER A 27 2.45 -5.33 15.80
C SER A 27 1.57 -4.77 14.67
N ALA A 28 1.84 -5.14 13.42
CA ALA A 28 1.06 -4.72 12.25
C ALA A 28 -0.30 -5.43 12.14
N ARG A 29 -0.49 -6.58 12.81
CA ARG A 29 -1.67 -7.45 12.62
C ARG A 29 -2.98 -6.76 12.94
N LYS A 30 -3.10 -6.16 14.13
CA LYS A 30 -4.36 -5.53 14.57
C LYS A 30 -4.74 -4.32 13.67
N PRO A 31 -3.83 -3.35 13.42
CA PRO A 31 -4.08 -2.27 12.47
C PRO A 31 -4.52 -2.76 11.08
N ALA A 32 -3.79 -3.72 10.53
CA ALA A 32 -4.07 -4.22 9.19
C ALA A 32 -5.39 -5.01 9.09
N LEU A 33 -5.78 -5.74 10.14
CA LEU A 33 -7.10 -6.40 10.20
C LEU A 33 -8.24 -5.39 10.26
N ILE A 34 -8.11 -4.31 11.04
CA ILE A 34 -9.12 -3.24 11.07
C ILE A 34 -9.25 -2.62 9.68
N ARG A 35 -8.12 -2.28 9.04
CA ARG A 35 -8.08 -1.79 7.66
C ARG A 35 -8.69 -2.77 6.67
N PHE A 36 -8.45 -4.07 6.82
CA PHE A 36 -9.00 -5.09 5.94
C PHE A 36 -10.53 -5.09 5.98
N TRP A 37 -11.14 -5.10 7.17
CA TRP A 37 -12.60 -5.09 7.31
C TRP A 37 -13.23 -3.81 6.76
N LEU A 38 -12.63 -2.65 7.04
CA LEU A 38 -13.07 -1.39 6.43
C LEU A 38 -12.87 -1.39 4.91
N GLY A 39 -11.79 -2.01 4.42
CA GLY A 39 -11.56 -2.21 3.00
C GLY A 39 -12.62 -3.11 2.36
N LEU A 40 -13.16 -4.10 3.05
CA LEU A 40 -14.26 -4.92 2.53
C LEU A 40 -15.55 -4.12 2.37
N THR A 41 -15.82 -3.17 3.26
CA THR A 41 -17.01 -2.31 3.19
C THR A 41 -16.81 -1.07 2.31
N ALA A 42 -15.56 -0.70 2.00
CA ALA A 42 -15.23 0.49 1.22
C ALA A 42 -15.95 0.58 -0.13
N PRO A 43 -16.10 -0.49 -0.96
CA PRO A 43 -16.83 -0.37 -2.23
C PRO A 43 -18.27 0.11 -2.03
N ILE A 44 -18.96 -0.38 -1.01
CA ILE A 44 -20.37 -0.03 -0.73
C ILE A 44 -20.44 1.38 -0.14
N VAL A 45 -19.60 1.67 0.85
CA VAL A 45 -19.57 3.00 1.50
C VAL A 45 -19.22 4.08 0.49
N TRP A 46 -18.28 3.83 -0.42
CA TRP A 46 -17.89 4.77 -1.45
C TRP A 46 -18.96 5.00 -2.52
N LEU A 47 -19.91 4.07 -2.74
CA LEU A 47 -21.07 4.36 -3.62
C LEU A 47 -21.88 5.54 -3.06
N PHE A 48 -22.13 5.55 -1.75
CA PHE A 48 -22.90 6.62 -1.12
C PHE A 48 -22.08 7.91 -0.98
N ILE A 49 -20.81 7.79 -0.58
CA ILE A 49 -19.91 8.96 -0.44
C ILE A 49 -19.74 9.66 -1.79
N ALA A 50 -19.37 8.93 -2.85
CA ALA A 50 -19.06 9.54 -4.14
C ALA A 50 -20.28 10.26 -4.76
N ALA A 51 -21.50 9.81 -4.47
CA ALA A 51 -22.74 10.43 -4.95
C ALA A 51 -23.05 11.76 -4.24
N LEU A 52 -22.63 11.92 -2.98
CA LEU A 52 -22.97 13.08 -2.15
C LEU A 52 -21.82 14.08 -2.01
N LEU A 53 -20.59 13.67 -2.37
CA LEU A 53 -19.41 14.47 -2.12
C LEU A 53 -19.27 15.58 -3.18
N PRO A 54 -19.04 16.85 -2.76
CA PRO A 54 -18.82 17.95 -3.69
C PRO A 54 -17.67 17.65 -4.67
N ARG A 55 -17.80 18.09 -5.93
CA ARG A 55 -16.76 17.90 -6.95
C ARG A 55 -15.41 18.51 -6.52
N LYS A 56 -15.41 19.60 -5.75
CA LYS A 56 -14.20 20.27 -5.23
C LYS A 56 -13.55 19.58 -4.01
N ALA A 57 -14.14 18.51 -3.47
CA ALA A 57 -13.58 17.85 -2.30
C ALA A 57 -12.22 17.20 -2.63
N GLU A 58 -11.25 17.38 -1.74
CA GLU A 58 -9.93 16.73 -1.80
C GLU A 58 -9.76 15.64 -0.75
N GLN A 59 -10.58 15.69 0.31
CA GLN A 59 -10.55 14.76 1.44
C GLN A 59 -11.98 14.53 1.94
N LEU A 60 -12.16 13.42 2.67
CA LEU A 60 -13.40 13.17 3.36
C LEU A 60 -13.51 13.99 4.65
N PRO A 61 -14.74 14.28 5.11
CA PRO A 61 -14.97 14.77 6.46
C PRO A 61 -14.31 13.88 7.51
N ARG A 62 -13.88 14.46 8.63
CA ARG A 62 -13.11 13.76 9.67
C ARG A 62 -13.77 12.45 10.17
N TRP A 63 -15.09 12.41 10.24
CA TRP A 63 -15.84 11.24 10.70
C TRP A 63 -15.88 10.08 9.67
N LEU A 64 -15.61 10.35 8.39
CA LEU A 64 -15.47 9.34 7.32
C LEU A 64 -14.01 9.04 6.97
N ARG A 65 -13.05 9.69 7.63
CA ARG A 65 -11.63 9.65 7.27
C ARG A 65 -11.01 8.26 7.24
N TRP A 66 -11.66 7.27 7.87
CA TRP A 66 -11.22 5.88 7.85
C TRP A 66 -11.31 5.24 6.46
N TYR A 67 -12.23 5.71 5.61
CA TYR A 67 -12.39 5.29 4.22
C TYR A 67 -11.59 6.15 3.24
N ASP A 68 -10.93 7.18 3.75
CA ASP A 68 -10.18 8.14 2.96
C ASP A 68 -8.88 7.53 2.44
N ASN A 69 -8.35 8.18 1.42
CA ASN A 69 -7.04 7.90 0.89
C ASN A 69 -5.96 8.62 1.73
N ASN A 70 -4.73 8.12 1.73
CA ASN A 70 -3.60 8.79 2.40
C ASN A 70 -3.13 10.04 1.67
N ILE A 71 -3.54 10.18 0.41
CA ILE A 71 -3.02 11.14 -0.55
C ILE A 71 -4.11 12.13 -0.98
N SER A 72 -5.12 11.63 -1.69
CA SER A 72 -6.23 12.41 -2.24
C SER A 72 -7.32 11.44 -2.63
N ILE A 73 -8.57 11.84 -2.44
CA ILE A 73 -9.72 11.06 -2.92
C ILE A 73 -9.84 11.08 -4.45
N ASN A 74 -9.10 11.97 -5.12
CA ASN A 74 -9.15 12.17 -6.56
C ASN A 74 -8.06 11.36 -7.31
N GLY A 75 -7.29 10.51 -6.63
CA GLY A 75 -6.25 9.66 -7.24
C GLY A 75 -4.81 10.02 -6.85
N ASP A 76 -3.84 9.16 -7.23
CA ASP A 76 -2.41 9.37 -6.92
C ASP A 76 -1.68 10.31 -7.89
N ARG A 77 -2.38 10.98 -8.81
CA ARG A 77 -1.78 11.79 -9.90
C ARG A 77 -1.84 13.30 -9.69
N SER A 78 -1.98 13.74 -8.46
CA SER A 78 -1.58 15.10 -8.08
C SER A 78 -0.07 15.22 -8.22
N ASP A 79 0.39 16.13 -9.09
CA ASP A 79 1.81 16.40 -9.28
C ASP A 79 2.49 16.71 -7.93
N TRP A 80 3.73 16.25 -7.79
CA TRP A 80 4.59 16.65 -6.69
C TRP A 80 5.49 17.77 -7.18
N ALA A 81 5.36 18.94 -6.58
CA ALA A 81 6.27 20.05 -6.78
C ALA A 81 7.34 20.01 -5.69
N LEU A 82 8.60 20.26 -6.05
CA LEU A 82 9.63 20.54 -5.06
C LEU A 82 9.56 22.03 -4.73
N ILE A 83 9.05 22.37 -3.55
CA ILE A 83 8.91 23.75 -3.05
C ILE A 83 9.74 23.85 -1.78
N ASP A 84 10.70 24.77 -1.75
CA ASP A 84 11.61 24.99 -0.61
C ASP A 84 12.32 23.72 -0.10
N GLY A 85 12.72 22.85 -1.04
CA GLY A 85 13.39 21.58 -0.73
C GLY A 85 12.46 20.50 -0.18
N GLN A 86 11.15 20.75 -0.10
CA GLN A 86 10.14 19.80 0.31
C GLN A 86 9.26 19.39 -0.86
N HIS A 87 8.92 18.10 -0.95
CA HIS A 87 7.94 17.64 -1.93
C HIS A 87 6.55 18.05 -1.44
N VAL A 88 5.98 19.06 -2.09
CA VAL A 88 4.63 19.56 -1.85
C VAL A 88 3.70 19.02 -2.92
N ARG A 89 2.51 18.59 -2.52
CA ARG A 89 1.56 17.96 -3.42
C ARG A 89 0.57 18.96 -3.98
N MET A 90 0.44 19.00 -5.30
CA MET A 90 -0.51 19.87 -5.99
C MET A 90 -1.93 19.31 -5.92
N PRO A 91 -2.99 20.14 -5.96
CA PRO A 91 -4.36 19.65 -6.10
C PRO A 91 -4.54 18.84 -7.39
N ALA A 92 -5.46 17.88 -7.41
CA ALA A 92 -5.85 17.25 -8.66
C ALA A 92 -6.43 18.31 -9.62
N PRO A 93 -6.16 18.25 -10.94
CA PRO A 93 -6.76 19.17 -11.92
C PRO A 93 -8.29 19.27 -11.76
N ASP A 94 -8.84 20.47 -11.93
CA ASP A 94 -10.29 20.72 -11.88
C ASP A 94 -11.02 20.27 -13.15
N GLU A 95 -10.32 20.31 -14.28
CA GLU A 95 -10.89 20.16 -15.61
C GLU A 95 -10.98 18.70 -16.09
N ASP A 96 -11.95 18.45 -16.97
CA ASP A 96 -12.17 17.17 -17.67
C ASP A 96 -11.05 16.88 -18.71
N VAL A 97 -9.79 17.26 -18.43
CA VAL A 97 -8.71 17.19 -19.40
C VAL A 97 -8.22 15.76 -19.55
N VAL A 98 -8.81 15.09 -20.53
CA VAL A 98 -8.23 13.94 -21.20
C VAL A 98 -7.06 14.45 -22.04
N HIS A 99 -5.86 14.56 -21.46
CA HIS A 99 -4.64 14.81 -22.25
C HIS A 99 -4.23 13.53 -22.97
N ASP A 100 -4.42 13.43 -24.28
CA ASP A 100 -4.08 12.26 -25.12
C ASP A 100 -2.55 12.04 -25.27
N ASP A 101 -1.84 12.02 -24.15
CA ASP A 101 -0.38 11.92 -24.04
C ASP A 101 0.08 10.68 -23.24
N GLY A 102 -0.87 9.79 -22.90
CA GLY A 102 -0.60 8.61 -22.07
C GLY A 102 -0.44 8.91 -20.57
N GLN A 103 -0.63 10.16 -20.12
CA GLN A 103 -0.45 10.59 -18.72
C GLN A 103 -1.77 10.81 -17.95
N HIS A 104 -2.91 10.40 -18.50
CA HIS A 104 -4.25 10.68 -17.95
C HIS A 104 -4.44 10.57 -16.42
N VAL A 105 -5.10 11.59 -15.87
CA VAL A 105 -5.34 11.88 -14.43
C VAL A 105 -6.31 10.88 -13.74
N SER A 106 -7.07 10.10 -14.52
CA SER A 106 -8.14 9.24 -14.03
C SER A 106 -7.82 7.75 -14.16
N TYR A 107 -8.04 6.98 -13.09
CA TYR A 107 -7.97 5.51 -13.10
C TYR A 107 -9.09 4.84 -13.93
N TRP A 108 -9.97 5.64 -14.55
CA TRP A 108 -11.03 5.20 -15.45
C TRP A 108 -11.25 6.24 -16.56
N PRO A 109 -10.40 6.30 -17.59
CA PRO A 109 -10.68 7.12 -18.77
C PRO A 109 -12.02 6.70 -19.42
N PRO A 110 -12.80 7.63 -20.00
CA PRO A 110 -12.54 9.07 -20.18
C PRO A 110 -13.10 9.96 -19.04
N TYR A 111 -13.38 9.42 -17.85
CA TYR A 111 -14.03 10.18 -16.77
C TYR A 111 -13.07 11.08 -16.00
N SER A 112 -13.49 12.28 -15.62
CA SER A 112 -12.71 13.17 -14.73
C SER A 112 -12.43 12.54 -13.36
N PRO A 113 -11.22 12.69 -12.79
CA PRO A 113 -10.85 12.13 -11.49
C PRO A 113 -11.75 12.57 -10.33
N ARG A 114 -12.39 13.74 -10.47
CA ARG A 114 -13.30 14.32 -9.48
C ARG A 114 -14.75 13.82 -9.62
N SER A 115 -15.03 13.04 -10.65
CA SER A 115 -16.34 12.46 -10.92
C SER A 115 -16.62 11.22 -10.05
N PHE A 116 -17.89 10.83 -10.00
CA PHE A 116 -18.39 9.69 -9.23
C PHE A 116 -17.59 8.40 -9.48
N LEU A 117 -17.50 7.96 -10.75
CA LEU A 117 -16.92 6.66 -11.10
C LEU A 117 -15.42 6.56 -10.75
N PRO A 118 -14.57 7.55 -11.07
CA PRO A 118 -13.16 7.49 -10.69
C PRO A 118 -12.92 7.50 -9.19
N ARG A 119 -13.65 8.33 -8.42
CA ARG A 119 -13.56 8.34 -6.95
C ARG A 119 -13.98 7.01 -6.35
N TRP A 120 -15.10 6.44 -6.83
CA TRP A 120 -15.59 5.15 -6.37
C TRP A 120 -14.61 4.02 -6.71
N ASN A 121 -14.12 3.94 -7.95
CA ASN A 121 -13.17 2.90 -8.34
C ASN A 121 -11.84 3.05 -7.57
N PHE A 122 -11.32 4.26 -7.46
CA PHE A 122 -10.06 4.52 -6.80
C PHE A 122 -10.13 4.20 -5.30
N ASN A 123 -11.05 4.82 -4.56
CA ASN A 123 -11.08 4.69 -3.10
C ASN A 123 -11.92 3.50 -2.62
N GLY A 124 -12.94 3.12 -3.38
CA GLY A 124 -13.84 2.02 -3.06
C GLY A 124 -13.27 0.66 -3.46
N ILE A 125 -12.51 0.56 -4.56
CA ILE A 125 -12.01 -0.73 -5.08
C ILE A 125 -10.48 -0.85 -4.92
N ARG A 126 -9.72 0.11 -5.45
CA ARG A 126 -8.25 -0.02 -5.61
C ARG A 126 -7.46 0.33 -4.35
N ASN A 127 -7.53 1.58 -3.90
CA ASN A 127 -6.70 2.16 -2.84
C ASN A 127 -7.52 2.43 -1.58
N ARG A 128 -8.15 1.35 -1.09
CA ARG A 128 -9.12 1.38 0.01
C ARG A 128 -8.46 1.72 1.32
N CYS A 129 -9.02 2.67 2.06
CA CYS A 129 -8.58 3.04 3.41
C CYS A 129 -7.06 3.34 3.46
N GLY A 130 -6.54 4.03 2.44
CA GLY A 130 -5.13 4.40 2.33
C GLY A 130 -4.66 5.21 3.54
N TRP A 131 -5.52 6.12 4.03
CA TRP A 131 -5.22 6.95 5.19
C TRP A 131 -4.89 6.14 6.44
N LEU A 132 -5.64 5.05 6.70
CA LEU A 132 -5.37 4.17 7.84
C LEU A 132 -4.04 3.42 7.72
N ALA A 133 -3.67 3.00 6.51
CA ALA A 133 -2.36 2.36 6.29
C ALA A 133 -1.22 3.32 6.61
N LYS A 134 -1.34 4.61 6.26
CA LYS A 134 -0.35 5.64 6.57
C LYS A 134 -0.40 6.04 8.06
N LYS A 135 -1.58 6.18 8.65
CA LYS A 135 -1.74 6.52 10.08
C LYS A 135 -1.09 5.50 11.01
N TRP A 136 -1.11 4.22 10.64
CA TRP A 136 -0.51 3.13 11.40
C TRP A 136 0.82 2.63 10.80
N ALA A 137 1.40 3.39 9.87
CA ALA A 137 2.69 3.08 9.30
C ALA A 137 3.82 3.31 10.31
N GLN A 138 4.97 2.68 10.07
CA GLN A 138 6.20 2.98 10.81
C GLN A 138 7.02 4.03 10.04
N PRO A 139 7.50 5.09 10.72
CA PRO A 139 8.42 6.04 10.11
C PRO A 139 9.77 5.39 9.81
N LEU A 140 10.37 5.73 8.67
CA LEU A 140 11.71 5.30 8.25
C LEU A 140 12.67 6.49 8.08
N GLU A 141 12.37 7.62 8.75
CA GLU A 141 13.05 8.90 8.54
C GLU A 141 14.55 8.89 8.84
N SER A 142 14.99 8.01 9.76
CA SER A 142 16.39 7.86 10.17
C SER A 142 17.19 6.89 9.30
N ILE A 143 16.59 6.29 8.27
CA ILE A 143 17.24 5.30 7.41
C ILE A 143 17.77 5.98 6.15
N ALA A 144 18.95 5.53 5.70
CA ALA A 144 19.49 5.93 4.40
C ALA A 144 18.65 5.39 3.25
N TYR A 145 18.68 6.06 2.10
CA TYR A 145 18.02 5.61 0.87
C TYR A 145 19.05 5.45 -0.25
N ARG A 146 18.89 4.41 -1.07
CA ARG A 146 19.69 4.16 -2.28
C ARG A 146 18.76 3.88 -3.45
N ALA A 147 18.97 4.58 -4.57
CA ALA A 147 18.11 4.48 -5.76
C ALA A 147 16.60 4.64 -5.45
N GLY A 148 16.27 5.53 -4.51
CA GLY A 148 14.88 5.82 -4.13
C GLY A 148 14.24 4.87 -3.12
N LEU A 149 14.94 3.82 -2.68
CA LEU A 149 14.44 2.81 -1.72
C LEU A 149 15.25 2.82 -0.42
N PRO A 150 14.66 2.40 0.73
CA PRO A 150 15.38 2.33 1.98
C PRO A 150 16.53 1.32 1.88
N VAL A 151 17.67 1.67 2.49
CA VAL A 151 18.77 0.73 2.71
C VAL A 151 18.31 -0.29 3.74
N LEU A 152 18.36 -1.56 3.38
CA LEU A 152 17.92 -2.66 4.25
C LEU A 152 19.03 -3.02 5.24
N ASP A 153 18.65 -3.25 6.50
CA ASP A 153 19.52 -3.85 7.53
C ASP A 153 19.82 -5.31 7.22
N GLY A 154 18.87 -5.97 6.53
CA GLY A 154 18.99 -7.34 6.09
C GLY A 154 17.87 -7.74 5.16
N GLU A 155 18.20 -8.68 4.28
CA GLU A 155 17.29 -9.29 3.33
C GLU A 155 17.56 -10.78 3.26
N TRP A 156 16.50 -11.59 3.33
CA TRP A 156 16.58 -13.05 3.37
C TRP A 156 15.52 -13.68 2.46
N GLY A 157 15.78 -14.91 2.06
CA GLY A 157 14.97 -15.65 1.11
C GLY A 157 15.26 -15.25 -0.34
N ASN A 158 14.24 -15.27 -1.18
CA ASN A 158 14.38 -15.02 -2.61
C ASN A 158 13.97 -13.57 -2.96
N PRO A 159 14.90 -12.70 -3.42
CA PRO A 159 14.58 -11.32 -3.77
C PRO A 159 13.68 -11.21 -5.00
N ASP A 160 13.73 -12.20 -5.90
CA ASP A 160 13.06 -12.21 -7.19
C ASP A 160 11.62 -12.72 -7.13
N ILE A 161 11.07 -12.95 -5.92
CA ILE A 161 9.69 -13.45 -5.80
C ILE A 161 8.70 -12.50 -6.44
N GLY A 162 7.69 -13.08 -7.07
CA GLY A 162 6.67 -12.34 -7.78
C GLY A 162 5.67 -13.26 -8.44
N ARG A 163 4.95 -12.76 -9.44
CA ARG A 163 3.89 -13.53 -10.10
C ARG A 163 4.38 -14.83 -10.77
N GLN A 164 5.65 -14.88 -11.14
CA GLN A 164 6.25 -16.01 -11.85
C GLN A 164 7.16 -16.84 -10.94
N VAL A 165 7.75 -16.21 -9.93
CA VAL A 165 8.73 -16.82 -9.03
C VAL A 165 8.10 -16.94 -7.65
N MET A 166 7.84 -18.18 -7.24
CA MET A 166 7.30 -18.48 -5.91
C MET A 166 8.43 -18.46 -4.88
N GLY A 167 8.08 -18.23 -3.61
CA GLY A 167 9.05 -18.24 -2.52
C GLY A 167 8.67 -17.32 -1.38
N ILE A 168 9.63 -17.11 -0.49
CA ILE A 168 9.51 -16.21 0.66
C ILE A 168 10.62 -15.18 0.55
N ARG A 169 10.30 -13.93 0.87
CA ARG A 169 11.22 -12.81 0.98
C ARG A 169 10.96 -12.12 2.31
N VAL A 170 12.03 -11.88 3.06
CA VAL A 170 11.98 -11.15 4.33
C VAL A 170 12.94 -9.99 4.23
N ALA A 171 12.50 -8.80 4.63
CA ALA A 171 13.33 -7.60 4.64
C ALA A 171 13.18 -6.86 5.96
N CYS A 172 14.28 -6.27 6.42
CA CYS A 172 14.34 -5.40 7.59
C CYS A 172 14.96 -4.06 7.20
N ALA A 173 14.36 -2.96 7.64
CA ALA A 173 14.94 -1.63 7.54
C ALA A 173 14.61 -0.83 8.80
N GLY A 174 15.64 -0.34 9.51
CA GLY A 174 15.48 0.39 10.76
C GLY A 174 14.73 -0.41 11.81
N GLY A 175 14.93 -1.73 11.87
CA GLY A 175 14.20 -2.63 12.77
C GLY A 175 12.72 -2.86 12.41
N VAL A 176 12.26 -2.35 11.26
CA VAL A 176 10.90 -2.58 10.73
C VAL A 176 10.93 -3.73 9.73
N TRP A 177 10.07 -4.72 9.93
CA TRP A 177 10.10 -5.97 9.17
C TRP A 177 8.93 -6.14 8.20
N GLN A 178 9.23 -6.70 7.04
CA GLN A 178 8.28 -7.19 6.06
C GLN A 178 8.53 -8.67 5.75
N LEU A 179 7.45 -9.44 5.65
CA LEU A 179 7.48 -10.81 5.16
C LEU A 179 6.50 -10.95 4.00
N VAL A 180 7.02 -11.32 2.83
CA VAL A 180 6.23 -11.59 1.64
C VAL A 180 6.40 -13.04 1.25
N ARG A 181 5.29 -13.73 1.00
CA ARG A 181 5.28 -15.11 0.51
C ARG A 181 4.42 -15.21 -0.72
N THR A 182 4.95 -15.82 -1.77
CA THR A 182 4.23 -16.07 -3.01
C THR A 182 4.16 -17.57 -3.28
N SER A 183 2.95 -18.10 -3.50
CA SER A 183 2.68 -19.52 -3.73
C SER A 183 1.61 -19.73 -4.79
N ARG A 184 1.57 -20.90 -5.43
CA ARG A 184 0.51 -21.24 -6.39
C ARG A 184 -0.81 -21.55 -5.68
N LEU A 185 -1.92 -21.07 -6.23
CA LEU A 185 -3.27 -21.41 -5.79
C LEU A 185 -4.27 -21.34 -6.95
N TRP A 186 -5.00 -22.43 -7.19
CA TRP A 186 -6.05 -22.55 -8.20
C TRP A 186 -5.66 -22.00 -9.58
N GLY A 187 -4.54 -22.48 -10.13
CA GLY A 187 -4.03 -22.05 -11.44
C GLY A 187 -3.49 -20.61 -11.50
N GLY A 188 -3.53 -19.88 -10.38
CA GLY A 188 -2.99 -18.54 -10.25
C GLY A 188 -1.93 -18.44 -9.16
N THR A 189 -1.61 -17.20 -8.81
CA THR A 189 -0.62 -16.87 -7.77
C THR A 189 -1.31 -16.24 -6.57
N LYS A 190 -1.02 -16.77 -5.38
CA LYS A 190 -1.37 -16.19 -4.08
C LYS A 190 -0.14 -15.50 -3.51
N THR A 191 -0.27 -14.22 -3.18
CA THR A 191 0.72 -13.48 -2.36
C THR A 191 0.15 -13.18 -0.98
N GLU A 192 0.94 -13.48 0.04
CA GLU A 192 0.74 -13.14 1.44
C GLU A 192 1.78 -12.07 1.82
N ASN A 193 1.37 -11.03 2.53
CA ASN A 193 2.24 -9.93 2.92
C ASN A 193 1.93 -9.57 4.38
N TYR A 194 2.95 -9.59 5.22
CA TYR A 194 2.84 -9.42 6.66
C TYR A 194 3.84 -8.36 7.14
N GLY A 195 3.41 -7.54 8.10
CA GLY A 195 4.26 -6.52 8.72
C GLY A 195 4.06 -5.15 8.09
N PHE A 196 5.16 -4.50 7.72
CA PHE A 196 5.15 -3.16 7.14
C PHE A 196 5.86 -3.17 5.79
N GLU A 197 5.36 -2.44 4.79
CA GLU A 197 5.83 -2.52 3.40
C GLU A 197 7.15 -1.78 3.15
N VAL A 198 8.23 -2.16 3.83
CA VAL A 198 9.56 -1.54 3.68
C VAL A 198 10.12 -1.68 2.26
N LEU A 199 9.78 -2.76 1.55
CA LEU A 199 10.21 -3.00 0.16
C LEU A 199 9.60 -2.01 -0.86
N ASN A 200 8.50 -1.35 -0.48
CA ASN A 200 7.80 -0.36 -1.31
C ASN A 200 7.88 1.06 -0.72
N ALA A 201 8.49 1.22 0.45
CA ALA A 201 8.73 2.54 1.00
C ALA A 201 9.72 3.29 0.09
N ASN A 202 9.45 4.56 -0.14
CA ASN A 202 10.25 5.39 -1.04
C ASN A 202 10.65 6.70 -0.36
N THR A 203 11.50 7.48 -1.03
CA THR A 203 12.02 8.75 -0.52
C THR A 203 10.96 9.83 -0.29
N ILE A 204 9.79 9.71 -0.92
CA ILE A 204 8.69 10.68 -0.85
C ILE A 204 7.85 10.43 0.40
N ASP A 205 7.38 9.19 0.58
CA ASP A 205 6.50 8.88 1.71
C ASP A 205 7.28 8.56 2.99
N ARG A 206 8.52 8.04 2.95
CA ARG A 206 9.35 7.71 4.14
C ARG A 206 8.64 6.93 5.27
N PHE A 207 7.57 6.22 4.94
CA PHE A 207 6.77 5.39 5.84
C PHE A 207 6.65 3.98 5.29
N ALA A 208 6.70 2.98 6.17
CA ALA A 208 6.37 1.60 5.84
C ALA A 208 4.91 1.31 6.24
N THR A 209 4.03 1.19 5.25
CA THR A 209 2.58 0.99 5.44
C THR A 209 2.27 -0.37 6.05
N CYS A 210 1.32 -0.41 7.00
CA CYS A 210 0.94 -1.68 7.63
C CYS A 210 0.19 -2.61 6.65
N THR A 211 0.55 -3.88 6.63
CA THR A 211 -0.05 -4.88 5.77
C THR A 211 -0.17 -6.24 6.47
N TRP A 212 -1.31 -6.88 6.27
CA TRP A 212 -1.60 -8.20 6.79
C TRP A 212 -2.56 -8.88 5.83
N THR A 213 -2.13 -9.02 4.58
CA THR A 213 -2.96 -9.64 3.57
C THR A 213 -2.86 -11.14 3.71
N ALA A 214 -3.97 -11.79 4.02
CA ALA A 214 -4.09 -13.24 3.90
C ALA A 214 -4.06 -13.69 2.43
N TRP A 215 -4.28 -12.79 1.46
CA TRP A 215 -4.41 -13.17 0.05
C TRP A 215 -4.45 -11.98 -0.92
N SER A 216 -3.60 -11.98 -1.94
CA SER A 216 -3.93 -11.41 -3.25
C SER A 216 -3.85 -12.52 -4.30
N TRP A 217 -4.92 -12.76 -5.06
CA TRP A 217 -4.91 -13.70 -6.18
C TRP A 217 -4.67 -12.94 -7.48
N LYS A 218 -3.80 -13.49 -8.33
CA LYS A 218 -3.71 -13.09 -9.74
C LYS A 218 -3.90 -14.33 -10.59
N GLY A 219 -4.84 -14.26 -11.52
CA GLY A 219 -5.12 -15.35 -12.44
C GLY A 219 -3.91 -15.72 -13.30
N PRO A 220 -3.98 -16.86 -13.99
CA PRO A 220 -2.95 -17.25 -14.95
C PRO A 220 -2.75 -16.12 -15.96
N LYS A 221 -1.49 -15.80 -16.27
CA LYS A 221 -1.20 -14.95 -17.44
C LYS A 221 -1.69 -15.73 -18.66
N LYS A 222 -2.56 -15.10 -19.46
CA LYS A 222 -2.79 -15.52 -20.84
C LYS A 222 -1.52 -15.30 -21.64
#